data_AF-A0A2G9G6G9-F1
#
_entry.id   AF-A0A2G9G6G9-F1
#
_cell.length_a   1.000
_cell.length_b   1.000
_cell.length_c   1.000
_cell.angle_alpha   90.00
_cell.angle_beta   90.00
_cell.angle_gamma   90.00
#
_symmetry.space_group_name_H-M   'P 1'
#
loop_
_entity.id
_entity.type
_entity.pdbx_description
1 polymer ?
#
loop_
_entity_poly.entity_id
_entity_poly.type
_entity_poly.pdbx_seq_one_letter_code
_entity_poly.pdbx_strand_id
1 'polypeptide(L)'
;MFFGRNKTKTWGLGGVAFLDLERHHGYKAYNRLYKINLQQFNDVLKQENNVKHLMNYPLFGLAELARIKYQRYRYVGALKKGWYSTVQYLGTVEDLLVLTFTCQPSKLSDFRTGKLPLCAPSKTYKDVIIKALVEEGKIPEEKAIAYVRLL
;
A
#
# COMPACT_ATOMS: atom_id res chain seq x y z
N MET A 1 7.46 5.07 -3.61
CA MET A 1 6.17 4.59 -4.14
C MET A 1 6.36 4.31 -5.61
N PHE A 2 5.75 3.26 -6.14
CA PHE A 2 5.75 2.95 -7.56
C PHE A 2 4.35 2.52 -7.99
N PHE A 3 4.09 2.51 -9.29
CA PHE A 3 2.82 2.09 -9.85
C PHE A 3 2.98 0.81 -10.67
N GLY A 4 2.14 -0.18 -10.38
CA GLY A 4 2.11 -1.45 -11.10
C GLY A 4 0.68 -1.91 -11.33
N ARG A 5 0.52 -3.03 -12.05
CA ARG A 5 -0.78 -3.61 -12.49
C ARG A 5 -1.48 -2.75 -13.55
N ASN A 6 -1.54 -3.25 -14.78
CA ASN A 6 -2.05 -2.50 -15.94
C ASN A 6 -3.56 -2.19 -15.93
N LYS A 7 -4.36 -2.88 -15.10
CA LYS A 7 -5.81 -2.65 -15.00
C LYS A 7 -6.38 -3.05 -13.63
N THR A 8 -7.31 -2.24 -13.13
CA THR A 8 -8.12 -2.56 -11.94
C THR A 8 -9.61 -2.38 -12.23
N LYS A 9 -10.47 -2.98 -11.38
CA LYS A 9 -11.92 -2.82 -11.49
C LYS A 9 -12.36 -1.38 -11.15
N THR A 10 -11.72 -0.77 -10.16
CA THR A 10 -12.08 0.56 -9.64
C THR A 10 -11.52 1.69 -10.50
N TRP A 11 -10.27 1.59 -10.94
CA TRP A 11 -9.54 2.70 -11.60
C TRP A 11 -9.36 2.54 -13.11
N GLY A 12 -9.88 1.46 -13.69
CA GLY A 12 -9.77 1.19 -15.12
C GLY A 12 -8.34 0.83 -15.55
N LEU A 13 -7.95 1.29 -16.74
CA LEU A 13 -6.60 1.12 -17.29
C LEU A 13 -5.61 2.05 -16.57
N GLY A 14 -4.49 1.49 -16.12
CA GLY A 14 -3.44 2.19 -15.39
C GLY A 14 -3.05 1.52 -14.08
N GLY A 15 -1.84 1.82 -13.62
CA GLY A 15 -1.23 1.33 -12.40
C GLY A 15 -1.89 1.80 -11.13
N VAL A 16 -1.79 0.96 -10.09
CA VAL A 16 -2.10 1.34 -8.69
C VAL A 16 -0.83 1.39 -7.86
N ALA A 17 -0.89 2.15 -6.77
CA ALA A 17 0.27 2.49 -5.96
C ALA A 17 0.68 1.31 -5.07
N PHE A 18 1.99 1.10 -4.97
CA PHE A 18 2.61 0.17 -4.04
C PHE A 18 3.77 0.86 -3.32
N LEU A 19 4.08 0.34 -2.13
CA LEU A 19 5.26 0.73 -1.37
C LEU A 19 6.31 -0.38 -1.44
N ASP A 20 7.57 0.01 -1.50
CA ASP A 20 8.65 -0.95 -1.39
C ASP A 20 8.82 -1.38 0.08
N LEU A 21 9.24 -2.63 0.29
CA LEU A 21 9.56 -3.17 1.59
C LEU A 21 10.87 -2.61 2.14
N GLU A 22 11.81 -2.27 1.24
CA GLU A 22 13.07 -1.64 1.62
C GLU A 22 12.92 -0.13 1.74
N ARG A 23 13.51 0.43 2.80
CA ARG A 23 13.61 1.87 2.98
C ARG A 23 14.88 2.35 2.30
N HIS A 24 14.72 3.31 1.39
CA HIS A 24 15.84 4.00 0.77
C HIS A 24 15.84 5.45 1.21
N HIS A 25 16.97 5.93 1.75
CA HIS A 25 17.09 7.28 2.33
C HIS A 25 16.81 8.41 1.31
N GLY A 26 16.95 8.14 0.01
CA GLY A 26 16.65 9.11 -1.06
C GLY A 26 15.19 9.17 -1.50
N TYR A 27 14.33 8.23 -1.07
CA TYR A 27 12.95 8.15 -1.52
C TYR A 27 11.98 8.34 -0.37
N LYS A 28 11.02 9.26 -0.54
CA LYS A 28 9.99 9.56 0.46
C LYS A 28 8.62 9.09 -0.03
N ALA A 29 7.78 8.66 0.90
CA ALA A 29 6.37 8.41 0.66
C ALA A 29 5.52 9.26 1.60
N TYR A 30 4.60 10.03 1.03
CA TYR A 30 3.60 10.74 1.82
C TYR A 30 2.45 9.79 2.14
N ASN A 31 2.06 9.72 3.41
CA ASN A 31 1.02 8.81 3.88
C ASN A 31 0.04 9.59 4.74
N ARG A 32 -1.25 9.29 4.61
CA ARG A 32 -2.27 9.71 5.55
C ARG A 32 -2.47 8.61 6.59
N LEU A 33 -2.39 8.98 7.86
CA LEU A 33 -2.53 8.03 8.97
C LEU A 33 -3.98 8.02 9.46
N TYR A 34 -4.50 6.83 9.70
CA TYR A 34 -5.83 6.61 10.27
C TYR A 34 -5.69 5.80 11.55
N LYS A 35 -6.23 6.31 12.66
CA LYS A 35 -6.30 5.59 13.92
C LYS A 35 -7.55 4.73 13.94
N ILE A 36 -7.36 3.42 13.86
CA ILE A 36 -8.44 2.42 13.78
C ILE A 36 -8.15 1.25 14.72
N ASN A 37 -9.18 0.51 15.11
CA ASN A 37 -9.01 -0.72 15.89
C ASN A 37 -8.61 -1.91 15.00
N LEU A 38 -8.19 -3.03 15.63
CA LEU A 38 -7.72 -4.21 14.91
C LEU A 38 -8.80 -4.88 14.04
N GLN A 39 -10.07 -4.79 14.44
CA GLN A 39 -11.18 -5.31 13.64
C GLN A 39 -11.34 -4.51 12.34
N GLN A 40 -11.39 -3.18 12.44
CA GLN A 40 -11.46 -2.27 11.30
C GLN A 40 -10.25 -2.44 10.36
N PHE A 41 -9.05 -2.67 10.91
CA PHE A 41 -7.87 -2.96 10.11
C PHE A 41 -8.05 -4.23 9.27
N ASN A 42 -8.61 -5.29 9.84
CA ASN A 42 -8.91 -6.52 9.12
C ASN A 42 -10.00 -6.31 8.04
N ASP A 43 -10.99 -5.46 8.31
CA ASP A 43 -12.04 -5.13 7.34
C ASP A 43 -11.43 -4.41 6.11
N VAL A 44 -10.54 -3.43 6.33
CA VAL A 44 -9.80 -2.76 5.24
C VAL A 44 -8.91 -3.75 4.49
N LEU A 45 -8.15 -4.60 5.19
CA LEU A 45 -7.30 -5.60 4.56
C LEU A 45 -8.08 -6.57 3.65
N LYS A 46 -9.30 -6.96 4.06
CA LYS A 46 -10.22 -7.78 3.25
C LYS A 46 -10.73 -7.00 2.02
N GLN A 47 -11.14 -5.74 2.21
CA GLN A 47 -11.62 -4.87 1.14
C GLN A 47 -10.56 -4.68 0.05
N GLU A 48 -9.33 -4.32 0.42
CA GLU A 48 -8.21 -4.08 -0.52
C GLU A 48 -7.88 -5.31 -1.37
N ASN A 49 -8.16 -6.50 -0.85
CA ASN A 49 -7.90 -7.77 -1.54
C ASN A 49 -9.14 -8.40 -2.17
N ASN A 50 -10.28 -7.68 -2.22
CA ASN A 50 -11.56 -8.15 -2.77
C ASN A 50 -12.03 -9.48 -2.18
N VAL A 51 -11.75 -9.69 -0.89
CA VAL A 51 -12.09 -10.92 -0.19
C VAL A 51 -13.47 -10.77 0.45
N LYS A 52 -14.49 -11.34 -0.20
CA LYS A 52 -15.87 -11.33 0.29
C LYS A 52 -16.24 -12.53 1.16
N HIS A 53 -15.48 -13.63 1.06
CA HIS A 53 -15.88 -14.94 1.57
C HIS A 53 -14.88 -15.60 2.54
N LEU A 54 -13.72 -15.02 2.81
CA LEU A 54 -12.82 -15.56 3.85
C LEU A 54 -13.34 -15.16 5.23
N MET A 55 -14.14 -16.08 5.77
CA MET A 55 -14.32 -16.54 7.14
C MET A 55 -14.37 -15.52 8.29
N ASN A 56 -15.10 -15.92 9.33
CA ASN A 56 -15.26 -15.26 10.65
C ASN A 56 -13.94 -15.05 11.43
N TYR A 57 -12.77 -15.27 10.82
CA TYR A 57 -11.47 -15.19 11.47
C TYR A 57 -10.66 -13.98 10.99
N PRO A 58 -9.88 -13.34 11.88
CA PRO A 58 -8.99 -12.25 11.50
C PRO A 58 -7.85 -12.79 10.61
N LEU A 59 -7.49 -12.02 9.59
CA LEU A 59 -6.34 -12.26 8.72
C LEU A 59 -5.02 -11.78 9.34
N PHE A 60 -5.12 -10.86 10.30
CA PHE A 60 -4.01 -10.26 11.03
C PHE A 60 -4.44 -10.06 12.49
N GLY A 61 -3.86 -10.82 13.42
CA GLY A 61 -4.23 -10.84 14.83
C GLY A 61 -3.21 -10.18 15.75
N LEU A 62 -3.45 -10.30 17.05
CA LEU A 62 -2.54 -9.77 18.09
C LEU A 62 -1.16 -10.42 18.04
N ALA A 63 -1.07 -11.71 17.68
CA ALA A 63 0.19 -12.42 17.55
C ALA A 63 1.06 -11.84 16.42
N GLU A 64 0.47 -11.57 15.24
CA GLU A 64 1.16 -10.88 14.16
C GLU A 64 1.52 -9.44 14.53
N LEU A 65 0.60 -8.71 15.17
CA LEU A 65 0.80 -7.34 15.61
C LEU A 65 1.99 -7.22 16.57
N ALA A 66 2.14 -8.15 17.53
CA ALA A 66 3.24 -8.17 18.48
C ALA A 66 4.61 -8.42 17.81
N ARG A 67 4.62 -9.16 16.68
CA ARG A 67 5.85 -9.57 15.99
C ARG A 67 6.23 -8.64 14.84
N ILE A 68 5.28 -7.93 14.24
CA ILE A 68 5.52 -7.16 13.01
C ILE A 68 6.53 -6.04 13.18
N LYS A 69 6.65 -5.48 14.39
CA LYS A 69 7.71 -4.52 14.71
C LYS A 69 9.08 -5.14 14.44
N TYR A 70 9.35 -6.39 14.80
CA TYR A 70 10.65 -7.01 14.56
C TYR A 70 10.81 -7.52 13.13
N GLN A 71 9.73 -8.06 12.55
CA GLN A 71 9.74 -8.66 11.22
C GLN A 71 9.68 -7.63 10.08
N ARG A 72 9.31 -6.38 10.36
CA ARG A 72 9.09 -5.26 9.42
C ARG A 72 7.91 -5.45 8.47
N TYR A 73 7.59 -6.66 8.06
CA TYR A 73 6.43 -6.98 7.26
C TYR A 73 5.95 -8.41 7.51
N ARG A 74 4.70 -8.68 7.11
CA ARG A 74 4.06 -10.00 7.15
C ARG A 74 3.28 -10.21 5.85
N TYR A 75 3.71 -11.18 5.06
CA TYR A 75 2.90 -11.68 3.95
C TYR A 75 1.72 -12.50 4.49
N VAL A 76 0.49 -12.19 4.09
CA VAL A 76 -0.73 -12.85 4.53
C VAL A 76 -1.12 -13.92 3.51
N GLY A 77 -0.74 -15.17 3.77
CA GLY A 77 -0.86 -16.28 2.80
C GLY A 77 -2.29 -16.55 2.32
N ALA A 78 -3.30 -16.29 3.16
CA ALA A 78 -4.72 -16.36 2.77
C ALA A 78 -5.08 -15.41 1.62
N LEU A 79 -4.29 -14.35 1.41
CA LEU A 79 -4.47 -13.33 0.39
C LEU A 79 -3.57 -13.55 -0.84
N LYS A 80 -3.10 -14.78 -1.11
CA LYS A 80 -2.17 -15.07 -2.22
C LYS A 80 -2.60 -14.59 -3.62
N LYS A 81 -3.91 -14.45 -3.86
CA LYS A 81 -4.47 -13.93 -5.12
C LYS A 81 -4.66 -12.40 -5.09
N GLY A 82 -4.56 -11.79 -3.92
CA GLY A 82 -4.69 -10.37 -3.66
C GLY A 82 -3.47 -9.58 -4.12
N TRP A 83 -3.69 -8.28 -4.36
CA TRP A 83 -2.62 -7.36 -4.77
C TRP A 83 -1.95 -6.67 -3.60
N TYR A 84 -2.64 -6.56 -2.46
CA TYR A 84 -2.18 -5.92 -1.23
C TYR A 84 -2.06 -6.95 -0.12
N SER A 85 -1.38 -8.06 -0.41
CA SER A 85 -1.32 -9.26 0.43
C SER A 85 -0.21 -9.21 1.48
N THR A 86 0.52 -8.11 1.59
CA THR A 86 1.60 -7.92 2.58
C THR A 86 1.27 -6.75 3.48
N VAL A 87 1.26 -6.97 4.79
CA VAL A 87 1.21 -5.91 5.80
C VAL A 87 2.64 -5.46 6.10
N GLN A 88 2.92 -4.16 6.07
CA GLN A 88 4.24 -3.59 6.34
C GLN A 88 4.15 -2.60 7.50
N TYR A 89 5.16 -2.64 8.38
CA TYR A 89 5.35 -1.71 9.48
C TYR A 89 6.18 -0.49 9.08
N LEU A 90 5.61 0.71 9.23
CA LEU A 90 6.24 1.98 8.86
C LEU A 90 6.88 2.73 10.03
N GLY A 91 6.59 2.36 11.28
CA GLY A 91 7.12 3.06 12.44
C GLY A 91 6.08 3.15 13.55
N THR A 92 6.38 3.97 14.55
CA THR A 92 5.46 4.29 15.64
C THR A 92 5.12 5.77 15.62
N VAL A 93 3.87 6.10 15.92
CA VAL A 93 3.38 7.46 16.16
C VAL A 93 2.51 7.38 17.41
N GLU A 94 2.79 8.20 18.42
CA GLU A 94 2.06 8.16 19.72
C GLU A 94 1.98 6.74 20.31
N ASP A 95 3.11 6.02 20.27
CA ASP A 95 3.23 4.61 20.71
C ASP A 95 2.36 3.59 19.96
N LEU A 96 1.63 4.01 18.92
CA LEU A 96 0.86 3.13 18.04
C LEU A 96 1.67 2.70 16.83
N LEU A 97 1.55 1.43 16.46
CA LEU A 97 2.19 0.89 15.26
C LEU A 97 1.50 1.44 14.01
N VAL A 98 2.28 2.04 13.11
CA VAL A 98 1.83 2.46 11.78
C VAL A 98 2.00 1.31 10.81
N LEU A 99 0.90 0.85 10.25
CA LEU A 99 0.84 -0.26 9.30
C LEU A 99 0.32 0.22 7.94
N THR A 100 0.79 -0.44 6.88
CA THR A 100 0.31 -0.22 5.50
C THR A 100 0.24 -1.55 4.75
N PHE A 101 -0.28 -1.52 3.53
CA PHE A 101 -0.36 -2.68 2.66
C PHE A 101 0.47 -2.50 1.39
N THR A 102 1.09 -3.57 0.93
CA THR A 102 1.77 -3.61 -0.36
C THR A 102 1.67 -4.99 -1.00
N CYS A 103 2.24 -5.16 -2.19
CA CYS A 103 2.22 -6.43 -2.90
C CYS A 103 3.14 -7.48 -2.27
N GLN A 104 2.99 -8.72 -2.76
CA GLN A 104 3.78 -9.85 -2.30
C GLN A 104 5.29 -9.61 -2.56
N PRO A 105 6.20 -10.03 -1.66
CA PRO A 105 7.64 -9.84 -1.86
C PRO A 105 8.19 -10.36 -3.20
N SER A 106 7.69 -11.48 -3.70
CA SER A 106 8.08 -12.00 -5.02
C SER A 106 7.69 -11.07 -6.17
N LYS A 107 6.51 -10.43 -6.10
CA LYS A 107 6.08 -9.43 -7.09
C LYS A 107 6.94 -8.17 -7.00
N LEU A 108 7.32 -7.73 -5.80
CA LEU A 108 8.27 -6.62 -5.62
C LEU A 108 9.60 -6.94 -6.30
N SER A 109 10.13 -8.14 -6.09
CA SER A 109 11.34 -8.59 -6.78
C SER A 109 11.17 -8.56 -8.30
N ASP A 110 10.04 -9.04 -8.83
CA ASP A 110 9.77 -9.01 -10.26
C ASP A 110 9.64 -7.57 -10.82
N PHE A 111 9.11 -6.61 -10.05
CA PHE A 111 9.11 -5.19 -10.46
C PHE A 111 10.52 -4.60 -10.47
N ARG A 112 11.33 -4.91 -9.45
CA ARG A 112 12.73 -4.43 -9.35
C ARG A 112 13.62 -4.95 -10.48
N THR A 113 13.41 -6.18 -10.90
CA THR A 113 14.15 -6.79 -12.02
C THR A 113 13.57 -6.46 -13.40
N GLY A 114 12.46 -5.72 -13.46
CA GLY A 114 11.77 -5.38 -14.71
C GLY A 114 10.97 -6.54 -15.34
N LYS A 115 10.91 -7.70 -14.68
CA LYS A 115 10.08 -8.84 -15.13
C LYS A 115 8.59 -8.53 -15.10
N LEU A 116 8.15 -7.74 -14.11
CA LEU A 116 6.85 -7.08 -14.14
C LEU A 116 7.02 -5.61 -14.54
N PRO A 117 6.28 -5.13 -15.54
CA PRO A 117 6.39 -3.74 -15.96
C PRO A 117 5.76 -2.80 -14.94
N LEU A 118 6.41 -1.67 -14.70
CA LEU A 118 5.74 -0.52 -14.08
C LEU A 118 4.66 0.02 -15.03
N CYS A 119 3.62 0.63 -14.47
CA CYS A 119 2.49 1.12 -15.26
C CYS A 119 1.99 2.45 -14.69
N ALA A 120 1.91 3.49 -15.52
CA ALA A 120 1.41 4.80 -15.09
C ALA A 120 -0.02 4.71 -14.55
N PRO A 121 -0.35 5.45 -13.48
CA PRO A 121 -1.71 5.49 -12.98
C PRO A 121 -2.67 6.09 -14.01
N SER A 122 -3.94 5.71 -13.94
CA SER A 122 -4.98 6.35 -14.73
C SER A 122 -5.09 7.83 -14.36
N LYS A 123 -5.57 8.68 -15.29
CA LYS A 123 -5.76 10.12 -15.01
C LYS A 123 -6.60 10.33 -13.76
N THR A 124 -7.73 9.65 -13.64
CA THR A 124 -8.64 9.78 -12.49
C THR A 124 -7.96 9.36 -11.17
N TYR A 125 -7.22 8.26 -11.16
CA TYR A 125 -6.53 7.82 -9.95
C TYR A 125 -5.42 8.80 -9.55
N LYS A 126 -4.65 9.27 -10.54
CA LYS A 126 -3.61 10.29 -10.35
C LYS A 126 -4.18 11.59 -9.79
N ASP A 127 -5.29 12.08 -10.34
CA ASP A 127 -5.93 13.33 -9.93
C ASP A 127 -6.39 13.24 -8.45
N VAL A 128 -6.91 12.09 -8.01
CA VAL A 128 -7.27 11.85 -6.61
C VAL A 128 -6.05 11.92 -5.68
N ILE A 129 -4.93 11.30 -6.06
CA ILE A 129 -3.70 11.36 -5.26
C ILE A 129 -3.16 12.80 -5.19
N ILE A 130 -3.11 13.50 -6.32
CA ILE A 130 -2.62 14.90 -6.37
C ILE A 130 -3.49 15.78 -5.49
N LYS A 131 -4.82 15.67 -5.61
CA LYS A 131 -5.77 16.43 -4.81
C LYS A 131 -5.51 16.25 -3.31
N ALA A 132 -5.34 15.01 -2.84
CA ALA A 132 -5.04 14.73 -1.44
C ALA A 132 -3.68 15.33 -1.00
N LEU A 133 -2.64 15.23 -1.84
CA LEU A 133 -1.33 15.81 -1.54
C LEU A 133 -1.38 17.34 -1.42
N VAL A 134 -2.16 18.01 -2.27
CA VAL A 134 -2.31 19.47 -2.28
C VAL A 134 -3.19 19.94 -1.12
N GLU A 135 -4.41 19.41 -1.03
CA GLU A 135 -5.42 19.93 -0.11
C GLU A 135 -5.12 19.55 1.35
N GLU A 136 -4.66 18.32 1.58
CA GLU A 136 -4.44 17.78 2.93
C GLU A 136 -2.96 17.76 3.29
N GLY A 137 -2.11 17.31 2.36
CA GLY A 137 -0.65 17.29 2.55
C GLY A 137 -0.01 18.68 2.49
N LYS A 138 -0.75 19.71 2.04
CA LYS A 138 -0.25 21.08 1.82
C LYS A 138 1.00 21.13 0.94
N ILE A 139 1.13 20.17 0.03
CA ILE A 139 2.22 20.09 -0.94
C ILE A 139 1.86 20.98 -2.13
N PRO A 140 2.75 21.88 -2.60
CA PRO A 140 2.51 22.65 -3.81
C PRO A 140 2.15 21.76 -5.00
N GLU A 141 1.17 22.17 -5.80
CA GLU A 141 0.61 21.34 -6.88
C GLU A 141 1.69 20.83 -7.86
N GLU A 142 2.63 21.68 -8.27
CA GLU A 142 3.74 21.28 -9.14
C GLU A 142 4.59 20.15 -8.53
N LYS A 143 4.85 20.23 -7.21
CA LYS A 143 5.59 19.18 -6.48
C LYS A 143 4.77 17.90 -6.36
N ALA A 144 3.46 18.00 -6.15
CA ALA A 144 2.56 16.84 -6.10
C ALA A 144 2.49 16.14 -7.47
N ILE A 145 2.37 16.91 -8.56
CA ILE A 145 2.40 16.39 -9.93
C ILE A 145 3.72 15.69 -10.21
N ALA A 146 4.85 16.32 -9.89
CA ALA A 146 6.18 15.73 -10.08
C ALA A 146 6.36 14.45 -9.28
N TYR A 147 5.90 14.43 -8.02
CA TYR A 147 5.95 13.26 -7.15
C TYR A 147 5.19 12.05 -7.72
N VAL A 148 4.00 12.27 -8.27
CA VAL A 148 3.16 11.20 -8.85
C VAL A 148 3.60 10.82 -10.28
N ARG A 149 4.36 11.69 -10.96
CA ARG A 149 4.90 11.44 -12.31
C ARG A 149 6.07 10.47 -12.36
N LEU A 150 6.71 10.14 -11.23
CA LEU A 150 7.90 9.27 -11.20
C LEU A 150 7.55 7.84 -11.67
N LEU A 151 7.66 7.64 -12.98
CA LEU A 151 7.92 6.40 -13.69
C LEU A 151 9.03 6.67 -14.71
#